data_AF-A0A316HHQ5-F1
#
_entry.id   AF-A0A316HHQ5-F1
#
_cell.length_a   1.000
_cell.length_b   1.000
_cell.length_c   1.000
_cell.angle_alpha   90.00
_cell.angle_beta   90.00
_cell.angle_gamma   90.00
#
_symmetry.space_group_name_H-M   'P 1'
#
loop_
_entity.id
_entity.type
_entity.pdbx_description
1 polymer ?
#
loop_
_entity_poly.entity_id
_entity_poly.type
_entity_poly.pdbx_seq_one_letter_code
_entity_poly.pdbx_strand_id
1 'polypeptide(L)'
;MPFIMLLGSADTRHQYPDEGTFIMQLLAQGRCAEAYLLLKRESPDEPATHFNLALCYFKTGNYAGALACLDKAQSVWPSGNYNHRIQADELYTALRKLQNQQADYLQGITSKYVSLFNDQARDAIARLKTDCWLQLGDFKKVIETAGPIAHKNYLNITNALALAKNQLYI
;
A
#
# COMPACT_ATOMS: atom_id res chain seq x y z
N MET A 1 24.13 -32.27 -36.07
CA MET A 1 25.40 -31.73 -35.57
C MET A 1 25.32 -30.21 -35.61
N PRO A 2 25.68 -29.50 -34.53
CA PRO A 2 25.07 -28.23 -34.14
C PRO A 2 25.94 -27.02 -34.48
N PHE A 3 25.33 -25.83 -34.52
CA PHE A 3 26.01 -24.61 -34.12
C PHE A 3 25.11 -23.88 -33.12
N ILE A 4 25.38 -24.12 -31.85
CA ILE A 4 24.82 -23.39 -30.71
C ILE A 4 25.62 -22.08 -30.64
N MET A 5 25.00 -20.95 -31.00
CA MET A 5 25.51 -19.65 -30.59
C MET A 5 25.03 -19.39 -29.16
N LEU A 6 25.93 -19.70 -28.24
CA LEU A 6 25.91 -19.25 -26.86
C LEU A 6 26.26 -17.74 -26.87
N LEU A 7 25.28 -16.87 -27.09
CA LEU A 7 25.46 -15.43 -26.87
C LEU A 7 25.30 -15.16 -25.39
N GLY A 8 26.40 -14.73 -24.79
CA GLY A 8 26.56 -14.48 -23.37
C GLY A 8 25.43 -13.64 -22.78
N SER A 9 25.09 -13.97 -21.54
CA SER A 9 24.29 -13.18 -20.63
C SER A 9 24.86 -11.77 -20.51
N ALA A 10 24.42 -10.88 -21.40
CA ALA A 10 24.49 -9.45 -21.16
C ALA A 10 23.66 -9.21 -19.91
N ASP A 11 24.31 -8.68 -18.88
CA ASP A 11 23.68 -8.28 -17.64
C ASP A 11 22.72 -7.12 -17.91
N THR A 12 21.50 -7.44 -18.32
CA THR A 12 20.44 -6.48 -18.65
C THR A 12 19.77 -5.88 -17.39
N ARG A 13 20.33 -6.10 -16.19
CA ARG A 13 19.76 -5.63 -14.91
C ARG A 13 19.72 -4.11 -14.75
N HIS A 14 20.19 -3.32 -15.72
CA HIS A 14 20.30 -1.86 -15.64
C HIS A 14 19.52 -1.08 -16.70
N GLN A 15 18.74 -1.73 -17.58
CA GLN A 15 18.07 -1.03 -18.69
C GLN A 15 16.56 -0.85 -18.54
N TYR A 16 15.95 -1.51 -17.55
CA TYR A 16 14.53 -1.36 -17.24
C TYR A 16 14.38 -0.84 -15.81
N PRO A 17 13.43 0.09 -15.54
CA PRO A 17 13.08 0.40 -14.17
C PRO A 17 12.77 -0.90 -13.43
N ASP A 18 13.21 -0.99 -12.18
CA ASP A 18 12.77 -2.02 -11.25
C ASP A 18 11.25 -2.22 -11.41
N GLU A 19 10.80 -3.46 -11.60
CA GLU A 19 9.43 -3.77 -12.00
C GLU A 19 8.42 -3.17 -11.02
N GLY A 20 8.74 -3.20 -9.72
CA GLY A 20 7.96 -2.54 -8.67
C GLY A 20 7.84 -1.02 -8.85
N THR A 21 8.94 -0.36 -9.24
CA THR A 21 8.94 1.09 -9.56
C THR A 21 8.09 1.40 -10.79
N PHE A 22 8.14 0.56 -11.83
CA PHE A 22 7.31 0.73 -13.02
C PHE A 22 5.81 0.52 -12.71
N ILE A 23 5.49 -0.50 -11.93
CA ILE A 23 4.11 -0.74 -11.45
C ILE A 23 3.61 0.47 -10.66
N MET A 24 4.42 1.03 -9.76
CA MET A 24 4.07 2.26 -9.04
C MET A 24 3.77 3.43 -9.98
N GLN A 25 4.57 3.62 -11.03
CA GLN A 25 4.35 4.67 -12.02
C GLN A 25 3.02 4.48 -12.77
N LEU A 26 2.70 3.23 -13.17
CA LEU A 26 1.42 2.91 -13.80
C LEU A 26 0.24 3.25 -12.89
N LEU A 27 0.31 2.85 -11.61
CA LEU A 27 -0.72 3.17 -10.61
C LEU A 27 -0.89 4.67 -10.42
N ALA A 28 0.20 5.43 -10.31
CA ALA A 28 0.17 6.88 -10.18
C ALA A 28 -0.46 7.58 -11.39
N GLN A 29 -0.33 7.01 -12.58
CA GLN A 29 -0.97 7.48 -13.82
C GLN A 29 -2.42 6.99 -13.99
N GLY A 30 -2.96 6.23 -13.02
CA GLY A 30 -4.29 5.64 -13.11
C GLY A 30 -4.40 4.42 -14.04
N ARG A 31 -3.27 3.93 -14.58
CA ARG A 31 -3.18 2.77 -15.48
C ARG A 31 -3.26 1.45 -14.71
N CYS A 32 -4.38 1.28 -14.00
CA CYS A 32 -4.59 0.17 -13.07
C CYS A 32 -4.71 -1.19 -13.79
N ALA A 33 -5.18 -1.21 -15.04
CA ALA A 33 -5.33 -2.43 -15.81
C ALA A 33 -3.95 -3.06 -16.13
N GLU A 34 -3.00 -2.27 -16.61
CA GLU A 34 -1.64 -2.72 -16.90
C GLU A 34 -0.90 -3.08 -15.61
N ALA A 35 -1.01 -2.26 -14.56
CA ALA A 35 -0.43 -2.57 -13.25
C ALA A 35 -0.95 -3.92 -12.71
N TYR A 36 -2.26 -4.15 -12.78
CA TYR A 36 -2.88 -5.40 -12.34
C TYR A 36 -2.36 -6.62 -13.10
N LEU A 37 -2.17 -6.52 -14.42
CA LEU A 37 -1.61 -7.63 -15.21
C LEU A 37 -0.17 -7.98 -14.81
N LEU A 38 0.66 -6.98 -14.50
CA LEU A 38 2.02 -7.21 -14.03
C LEU A 38 2.01 -7.84 -12.62
N LEU A 39 1.26 -7.25 -11.69
CA LEU A 39 1.13 -7.72 -10.31
C LEU A 39 0.61 -9.17 -10.19
N LYS A 40 -0.20 -9.65 -11.14
CA LYS A 40 -0.67 -11.05 -11.17
C LYS A 40 0.37 -12.04 -11.67
N ARG A 41 1.34 -11.59 -12.46
CA ARG A 41 2.40 -12.43 -13.03
C ARG A 41 3.57 -12.57 -12.08
N GLU A 42 3.81 -11.54 -11.26
CA GLU A 42 4.70 -11.69 -10.14
C GLU A 42 4.23 -12.84 -9.25
N SER A 43 5.18 -13.67 -8.80
CA SER A 43 4.96 -14.73 -7.82
C SER A 43 5.40 -14.20 -6.45
N PRO A 44 4.53 -13.58 -5.61
CA PRO A 44 5.03 -12.65 -4.61
C PRO A 44 4.48 -12.98 -3.21
N ASP A 45 5.37 -13.42 -2.33
CA ASP A 45 5.12 -13.45 -0.88
C ASP A 45 5.64 -12.14 -0.26
N GLU A 46 5.26 -10.99 -0.86
CA GLU A 46 5.74 -9.67 -0.47
C GLU A 46 4.57 -8.70 -0.18
N PRO A 47 4.70 -7.83 0.85
CA PRO A 47 3.62 -6.90 1.21
C PRO A 47 3.28 -5.88 0.13
N ALA A 48 4.29 -5.40 -0.60
CA ALA A 48 4.12 -4.35 -1.61
C ALA A 48 3.22 -4.81 -2.76
N THR A 49 3.45 -6.03 -3.28
CA THR A 49 2.65 -6.60 -4.37
C THR A 49 1.19 -6.78 -3.95
N HIS A 50 0.93 -7.30 -2.75
CA HIS A 50 -0.43 -7.45 -2.24
C HIS A 50 -1.12 -6.10 -1.98
N PHE A 51 -0.40 -5.11 -1.44
CA PHE A 51 -0.95 -3.76 -1.28
C PHE A 51 -1.30 -3.10 -2.63
N ASN A 52 -0.41 -3.20 -3.61
CA ASN A 52 -0.63 -2.64 -4.95
C ASN A 52 -1.80 -3.34 -5.68
N LEU A 53 -1.99 -4.65 -5.49
CA LEU A 53 -3.18 -5.36 -5.95
C LEU A 53 -4.46 -4.86 -5.26
N ALA A 54 -4.38 -4.57 -3.95
CA ALA A 54 -5.51 -4.02 -3.22
C ALA A 54 -5.95 -2.65 -3.77
N LEU A 55 -5.00 -1.79 -4.15
CA LEU A 55 -5.31 -0.52 -4.83
C LEU A 55 -6.07 -0.75 -6.14
N CYS A 56 -5.67 -1.73 -6.94
CA CYS A 56 -6.38 -2.10 -8.18
C CYS A 56 -7.83 -2.54 -7.87
N TYR A 57 -8.02 -3.44 -6.90
CA TYR A 57 -9.37 -3.88 -6.52
C TYR A 57 -10.22 -2.75 -5.95
N PHE A 58 -9.64 -1.89 -5.10
CA PHE A 58 -10.32 -0.72 -4.54
C PHE A 58 -10.82 0.23 -5.65
N LYS A 59 -9.99 0.50 -6.65
CA LYS A 59 -10.36 1.32 -7.81
C LYS A 59 -11.53 0.75 -8.62
N THR A 60 -11.69 -0.58 -8.63
CA THR A 60 -12.83 -1.24 -9.29
C THR A 60 -14.08 -1.36 -8.41
N GLY A 61 -14.05 -0.86 -7.18
CA GLY A 61 -15.14 -1.01 -6.21
C GLY A 61 -15.24 -2.40 -5.57
N ASN A 62 -14.28 -3.30 -5.86
CA ASN A 62 -14.22 -4.61 -5.23
C ASN A 62 -13.55 -4.51 -3.86
N TYR A 63 -14.25 -3.94 -2.88
CA TYR A 63 -13.73 -3.68 -1.54
C TYR A 63 -13.39 -4.97 -0.77
N ALA A 64 -14.19 -6.03 -0.94
CA ALA A 64 -13.90 -7.34 -0.33
C ALA A 64 -12.58 -7.94 -0.88
N GLY A 65 -12.35 -7.85 -2.19
CA GLY A 65 -11.09 -8.27 -2.82
C GLY A 65 -9.91 -7.43 -2.37
N ALA A 66 -10.10 -6.12 -2.23
CA ALA A 66 -9.07 -5.22 -1.69
C ALA A 66 -8.68 -5.61 -0.25
N LEU A 67 -9.66 -5.85 0.61
CA LEU A 67 -9.44 -6.30 1.99
C LEU A 67 -8.67 -7.62 2.05
N ALA A 68 -9.04 -8.61 1.23
CA ALA A 68 -8.33 -9.89 1.17
C ALA A 68 -6.86 -9.72 0.76
N CYS A 69 -6.57 -8.82 -0.19
CA CYS A 69 -5.19 -8.48 -0.55
C CYS A 69 -4.47 -7.75 0.59
N LEU A 70 -5.13 -6.84 1.31
CA LEU A 70 -4.53 -6.13 2.44
C LEU A 70 -4.23 -7.05 3.64
N ASP A 71 -5.07 -8.06 3.87
CA ASP A 71 -4.81 -9.10 4.87
C ASP A 71 -3.60 -9.94 4.50
N LYS A 72 -3.48 -10.33 3.22
CA LYS A 72 -2.27 -11.01 2.72
C LYS A 72 -1.03 -10.16 2.89
N ALA A 73 -1.07 -8.89 2.49
CA ALA A 73 0.05 -7.95 2.65
C ALA A 73 0.54 -7.91 4.11
N GLN A 74 -0.39 -7.88 5.06
CA GLN A 74 -0.09 -7.88 6.49
C GLN A 74 0.43 -9.24 6.99
N SER A 75 -0.05 -10.36 6.43
CA SER A 75 0.36 -11.71 6.85
C SER A 75 1.78 -12.08 6.41
N VAL A 76 2.21 -11.59 5.25
CA VAL A 76 3.55 -11.83 4.68
C VAL A 76 4.54 -10.74 5.08
N TRP A 77 4.17 -9.93 6.08
CA TRP A 77 4.99 -8.83 6.53
C TRP A 77 6.32 -9.33 7.06
N PRO A 78 7.46 -8.77 6.61
CA PRO A 78 8.76 -9.15 7.12
C PRO A 78 8.80 -9.04 8.66
N SER A 79 9.06 -10.17 9.32
CA SER A 79 9.14 -10.28 10.79
C SER A 79 10.44 -9.71 11.37
N GLY A 80 11.36 -9.27 10.51
CA GLY A 80 12.62 -8.63 10.90
C GLY A 80 12.44 -7.26 11.55
N ASN A 81 13.39 -6.88 12.39
CA ASN A 81 13.43 -5.58 13.04
C ASN A 81 13.93 -4.51 12.05
N TYR A 82 13.08 -4.08 11.11
CA TYR A 82 13.36 -2.99 10.16
C TYR A 82 13.18 -1.62 10.84
N ASN A 83 13.60 -1.50 12.09
CA ASN A 83 13.61 -0.23 12.81
C ASN A 83 14.81 0.60 12.37
N HIS A 84 14.79 1.06 11.12
CA HIS A 84 15.60 2.21 10.75
C HIS A 84 14.90 3.46 11.27
N ARG A 85 14.99 3.68 12.59
CA ARG A 85 14.40 4.86 13.24
C ARG A 85 15.16 6.08 12.77
N ILE A 86 14.71 6.68 11.67
CA ILE A 86 15.22 7.95 11.18
C ILE A 86 14.95 8.99 12.26
N GLN A 87 15.99 9.73 12.68
CA GLN A 87 15.78 10.85 13.60
C GLN A 87 14.90 11.89 12.91
N ALA A 88 13.70 12.07 13.44
CA ALA A 88 12.76 13.08 13.00
C ALA A 88 13.23 14.44 13.54
N ASP A 89 13.63 15.33 12.64
CA ASP A 89 13.77 16.75 12.97
C ASP A 89 12.41 17.47 12.88
N GLU A 90 12.43 18.76 13.20
CA GLU A 90 11.25 19.60 13.15
C GLU A 90 10.66 19.69 11.73
N LEU A 91 11.52 19.77 10.71
CA LEU A 91 11.11 19.86 9.31
C LEU A 91 10.39 18.59 8.87
N TYR A 92 10.94 17.41 9.15
CA TYR A 92 10.29 16.13 8.88
C TYR A 92 8.95 16.04 9.58
N THR A 93 8.87 16.46 10.85
CA THR A 93 7.62 16.45 11.62
C THR A 93 6.56 17.35 10.97
N ALA A 94 6.95 18.55 10.51
CA ALA A 94 6.06 19.46 9.79
C ALA A 94 5.60 18.89 8.44
N LEU A 95 6.52 18.34 7.64
CA LEU A 95 6.22 17.70 6.36
C LEU A 95 5.28 16.50 6.55
N ARG A 96 5.50 15.67 7.57
CA ARG A 96 4.64 14.53 7.90
C ARG A 96 3.22 14.97 8.24
N LYS A 97 3.07 16.04 9.03
CA LYS A 97 1.74 16.60 9.36
C LYS A 97 0.99 17.04 8.12
N LEU A 98 1.66 17.72 7.18
CA LEU A 98 1.08 18.12 5.89
C LEU A 98 0.69 16.88 5.06
N GLN A 99 1.57 15.90 4.98
CA GLN A 99 1.31 14.65 4.25
C GLN A 99 0.12 13.87 4.84
N ASN A 100 -0.09 13.89 6.16
CA ASN A 100 -1.22 13.22 6.81
C ASN A 100 -2.58 13.77 6.37
N GLN A 101 -2.61 15.00 5.82
CA GLN A 101 -3.81 15.61 5.27
C GLN A 101 -4.09 15.22 3.82
N GLN A 102 -3.22 14.42 3.19
CA GLN A 102 -3.34 13.98 1.81
C GLN A 102 -3.83 12.53 1.72
N ALA A 103 -4.33 12.14 0.56
CA ALA A 103 -4.68 10.76 0.24
C ALA A 103 -3.49 9.97 -0.35
N ASP A 104 -2.30 10.19 0.20
CA ASP A 104 -1.04 9.58 -0.26
C ASP A 104 -1.02 8.05 -0.14
N TYR A 105 -1.78 7.47 0.80
CA TYR A 105 -2.01 6.03 0.93
C TYR A 105 -2.72 5.39 -0.28
N LEU A 106 -3.24 6.17 -1.23
CA LEU A 106 -3.79 5.66 -2.49
C LEU A 106 -2.72 5.53 -3.59
N GLN A 107 -1.47 5.88 -3.30
CA GLN A 107 -0.33 5.66 -4.18
C GLN A 107 0.25 4.26 -3.95
N GLY A 108 0.80 3.66 -5.01
CA GLY A 108 1.50 2.37 -4.88
C GLY A 108 2.71 2.46 -3.94
N ILE A 109 3.28 1.32 -3.58
CA ILE A 109 4.54 1.24 -2.82
C ILE A 109 5.48 0.19 -3.42
N THR A 110 6.77 0.33 -3.17
CA THR A 110 7.78 -0.70 -3.50
C THR A 110 8.19 -1.48 -2.25
N SER A 111 8.82 -2.64 -2.43
CA SER A 111 9.39 -3.43 -1.33
C SER A 111 10.47 -2.66 -0.56
N LYS A 112 11.20 -1.77 -1.24
CA LYS A 112 12.14 -0.82 -0.61
C LYS A 112 11.43 0.21 0.25
N TYR A 113 10.25 0.69 -0.14
CA TYR A 113 9.45 1.57 0.69
C TYR A 113 8.98 0.85 1.96
N VAL A 114 8.49 -0.39 1.83
CA VAL A 114 8.08 -1.23 2.96
C VAL A 114 9.22 -1.46 3.95
N SER A 115 10.45 -1.67 3.47
CA SER A 115 11.60 -1.91 4.34
C SER A 115 12.13 -0.66 5.04
N LEU A 116 12.09 0.51 4.39
CA LEU A 116 12.59 1.77 4.95
C LEU A 116 11.55 2.52 5.80
N PHE A 117 10.26 2.39 5.46
CA PHE A 117 9.16 3.16 6.03
C PHE A 117 8.04 2.23 6.52
N ASN A 118 8.42 1.26 7.36
CA ASN A 118 7.55 0.17 7.82
C ASN A 118 6.24 0.69 8.45
N ASP A 119 6.35 1.67 9.35
CA ASP A 119 5.20 2.25 10.03
C ASP A 119 4.26 2.96 9.05
N GLN A 120 4.80 3.68 8.07
CA GLN A 120 4.02 4.40 7.07
C GLN A 120 3.32 3.43 6.11
N ALA A 121 3.99 2.34 5.73
CA ALA A 121 3.39 1.31 4.89
C ALA A 121 2.26 0.55 5.63
N ARG A 122 2.44 0.26 6.93
CA ARG A 122 1.37 -0.30 7.78
C ARG A 122 0.20 0.65 7.94
N ASP A 123 0.48 1.94 8.12
CA ASP A 123 -0.55 2.96 8.18
C ASP A 123 -1.33 3.05 6.85
N ALA A 124 -0.65 2.96 5.71
CA ALA A 124 -1.30 2.96 4.40
C ALA A 124 -2.28 1.78 4.26
N ILE A 125 -1.89 0.58 4.72
CA ILE A 125 -2.79 -0.59 4.78
C ILE A 125 -4.02 -0.30 5.64
N ALA A 126 -3.82 0.18 6.87
CA ALA A 126 -4.94 0.48 7.78
C ALA A 126 -5.87 1.56 7.22
N ARG A 127 -5.31 2.59 6.57
CA ARG A 127 -6.06 3.66 5.90
C ARG A 127 -6.90 3.12 4.74
N LEU A 128 -6.34 2.27 3.89
CA LEU A 128 -7.09 1.68 2.78
C LEU A 128 -8.15 0.67 3.26
N LYS A 129 -7.85 -0.15 4.28
CA LYS A 129 -8.84 -1.03 4.92
C LYS A 129 -10.01 -0.22 5.50
N THR A 130 -9.71 0.91 6.15
CA THR A 130 -10.72 1.81 6.70
C THR A 130 -11.68 2.32 5.63
N ASP A 131 -11.15 2.77 4.49
CA ASP A 131 -11.98 3.19 3.37
C ASP A 131 -12.81 2.04 2.78
N CYS A 132 -12.24 0.84 2.68
CA CYS A 132 -12.99 -0.35 2.24
C CYS A 132 -14.17 -0.63 3.16
N TRP A 133 -13.96 -0.60 4.48
CA TRP A 133 -15.03 -0.84 5.46
C TRP A 133 -16.10 0.25 5.44
N LEU A 134 -15.72 1.50 5.24
CA LEU A 134 -16.68 2.59 5.03
C LEU A 134 -17.57 2.34 3.83
N GLN A 135 -16.99 1.94 2.69
CA GLN A 135 -17.76 1.67 1.48
C GLN A 135 -18.68 0.46 1.62
N LEU A 136 -18.32 -0.51 2.47
CA LEU A 136 -19.15 -1.65 2.82
C LEU A 136 -20.19 -1.34 3.91
N GLY A 137 -20.15 -0.15 4.52
CA GLY A 137 -21.06 0.24 5.61
C GLY A 137 -20.78 -0.46 6.96
N ASP A 138 -19.65 -1.15 7.10
CA ASP A 138 -19.30 -1.82 8.37
C ASP A 138 -18.59 -0.85 9.31
N PHE A 139 -19.39 0.00 9.97
CA PHE A 139 -18.88 1.04 10.88
C PHE A 139 -18.17 0.49 12.11
N LYS A 140 -18.49 -0.74 12.54
CA LYS A 140 -17.77 -1.40 13.63
C LYS A 140 -16.34 -1.73 13.20
N LYS A 141 -16.17 -2.30 12.01
CA LYS A 141 -14.84 -2.58 11.45
C LYS A 141 -14.05 -1.32 11.13
N VAL A 142 -14.71 -0.23 10.75
CA VAL A 142 -14.08 1.09 10.65
C VAL A 142 -13.41 1.48 11.97
N ILE A 143 -14.14 1.42 13.10
CA ILE A 143 -13.58 1.79 14.41
C ILE A 143 -12.44 0.85 14.82
N GLU A 144 -12.62 -0.46 14.64
CA GLU A 144 -11.61 -1.48 14.97
C GLU A 144 -10.30 -1.24 14.19
N THR A 145 -10.39 -0.91 12.91
CA THR A 145 -9.24 -0.72 12.03
C THR A 145 -8.58 0.65 12.21
N ALA A 146 -9.38 1.71 12.33
CA ALA A 146 -8.91 3.09 12.35
C ALA A 146 -8.48 3.57 13.74
N GLY A 147 -9.09 3.03 14.80
CA GLY A 147 -8.85 3.43 16.19
C GLY A 147 -7.37 3.39 16.61
N PRO A 148 -6.62 2.30 16.35
CA PRO A 148 -5.22 2.19 16.74
C PRO A 148 -4.31 3.30 16.17
N ILE A 149 -4.66 3.86 15.00
CA ILE A 149 -3.87 4.91 14.32
C ILE A 149 -4.48 6.32 14.41
N ALA A 150 -5.56 6.50 15.16
CA ALA A 150 -6.26 7.78 15.28
C ALA A 150 -5.34 8.93 15.76
N HIS A 151 -4.42 8.63 16.67
CA HIS A 151 -3.46 9.58 17.24
C HIS A 151 -2.49 10.17 16.18
N LYS A 152 -2.39 9.56 15.00
CA LYS A 152 -1.54 10.03 13.90
C LYS A 152 -2.19 11.15 13.07
N ASN A 153 -3.47 11.46 13.30
CA ASN A 153 -4.19 12.58 12.67
C ASN A 153 -4.23 12.54 11.13
N TYR A 154 -4.37 11.35 10.55
CA TYR A 154 -4.66 11.18 9.12
C TYR A 154 -6.08 11.68 8.81
N LEU A 155 -6.23 12.54 7.79
CA LEU A 155 -7.53 13.14 7.47
C LEU A 155 -8.63 12.09 7.20
N ASN A 156 -8.33 11.07 6.41
CA ASN A 156 -9.31 10.02 6.10
C ASN A 156 -9.72 9.21 7.35
N ILE A 157 -8.79 8.94 8.26
CA ILE A 157 -9.05 8.23 9.52
C ILE A 157 -9.92 9.07 10.45
N THR A 158 -9.61 10.35 10.62
CA THR A 158 -10.40 11.26 11.46
C THR A 158 -11.84 11.34 10.94
N ASN A 159 -12.00 11.52 9.63
CA ASN A 159 -13.31 11.59 9.00
C ASN A 159 -14.08 10.26 9.11
N ALA A 160 -13.40 9.13 8.87
CA ALA A 160 -13.99 7.80 8.97
C ALA A 160 -14.51 7.51 10.39
N LEU A 161 -13.73 7.82 11.41
CA LEU A 161 -14.10 7.62 12.81
C LEU A 161 -15.27 8.52 13.23
N ALA A 162 -15.29 9.79 12.78
CA ALA A 162 -16.41 10.69 13.04
C ALA A 162 -17.71 10.16 12.42
N LEU A 163 -17.65 9.73 11.16
CA LEU A 163 -18.80 9.17 10.44
C LEU A 163 -19.29 7.87 11.09
N ALA A 164 -18.38 6.94 11.38
CA ALA A 164 -18.74 5.65 11.98
C ALA A 164 -19.38 5.80 13.36
N LYS A 165 -18.88 6.73 14.19
CA LYS A 165 -19.50 7.04 15.49
C LYS A 165 -20.91 7.55 15.30
N ASN A 166 -21.11 8.54 14.42
CA ASN A 166 -22.45 9.10 14.19
C ASN A 166 -23.47 8.05 13.75
N GLN A 167 -23.06 7.05 12.95
CA GLN A 167 -23.96 5.99 12.48
C GLN A 167 -24.27 4.91 13.53
N LEU A 168 -23.43 4.76 14.56
CA LEU A 168 -23.63 3.77 15.63
C LEU A 168 -24.40 4.31 16.84
N TYR A 169 -24.57 5.63 16.93
CA TYR A 169 -25.34 6.31 17.98
C TYR A 169 -26.74 6.77 17.51
N ILE A 170 -27.15 6.38 16.30
CA ILE A 170 -28.51 6.52 15.75
C ILE A 170 -29.15 5.14 15.76
#